data_AF-A0A2E0XT84-F1
#
_entry.id   AF-A0A2E0XT84-F1
#
_cell.length_a   1.000
_cell.length_b   1.000
_cell.length_c   1.000
_cell.angle_alpha   90.00
_cell.angle_beta   90.00
_cell.angle_gamma   90.00
#
_symmetry.space_group_name_H-M   'P 1'
#
loop_
_entity.id
_entity.type
_entity.pdbx_description
1 polymer ?
#
loop_
_entity_poly.entity_id
_entity_poly.type
_entity_poly.pdbx_seq_one_letter_code
_entity_poly.pdbx_strand_id
1 'polypeptide(L)'
;MNLNVPNYGVRNSQRLPNYHRLDINLTLTPKNRGRKIESSWIFGVYNLYDRDNASSIIFRRNNETLKNEAVQISIFGIVPSVTYNFKF
;
A
#
# COMPACT_ATOMS: atom_id res chain seq x y z
N MET A 1 0.13 15.68 41.00
CA MET A 1 0.27 14.62 39.97
C MET A 1 -0.64 15.02 38.81
N ASN A 2 -0.09 15.38 37.65
CA ASN A 2 -0.92 15.84 36.53
C ASN A 2 -1.50 14.62 35.79
N LEU A 3 -2.81 14.44 35.88
CA LEU A 3 -3.54 13.39 35.19
C LEU A 3 -3.71 13.78 33.72
N ASN A 4 -3.02 13.08 32.82
CA ASN A 4 -3.18 13.24 31.38
C ASN A 4 -4.22 12.24 30.87
N VAL A 5 -5.44 12.71 30.58
CA VAL A 5 -6.52 11.92 30.00
C VAL A 5 -6.54 12.11 28.47
N PRO A 6 -6.37 11.05 27.66
CA PRO A 6 -6.44 11.17 26.21
C PRO A 6 -7.86 11.51 25.74
N ASN A 7 -8.00 12.50 24.86
CA ASN A 7 -9.27 12.85 24.21
C ASN A 7 -9.29 12.29 22.78
N TYR A 8 -10.19 11.35 22.50
CA TYR A 8 -10.30 10.64 21.22
C TYR A 8 -11.33 11.26 20.25
N GLY A 9 -11.90 12.42 20.58
CA GLY A 9 -12.92 13.07 19.77
C GLY A 9 -14.23 12.27 19.67
N VAL A 10 -15.14 12.76 18.84
CA VAL A 10 -16.44 12.10 18.59
C VAL A 10 -16.23 10.90 17.66
N ARG A 11 -17.04 9.85 17.82
CA ARG A 11 -17.02 8.69 16.92
C ARG A 11 -17.14 9.12 15.46
N ASN A 12 -16.30 8.55 14.59
CA ASN A 12 -16.27 8.81 13.14
C ASN A 12 -16.05 10.29 12.74
N SER A 13 -15.54 11.13 13.65
CA SER A 13 -15.25 12.55 13.35
C SER A 13 -13.97 12.78 12.55
N GLN A 14 -13.19 11.72 12.31
CA GLN A 14 -11.92 11.75 11.62
C GLN A 14 -11.92 10.70 10.51
N ARG A 15 -11.20 10.99 9.43
CA ARG A 15 -10.94 10.05 8.33
C ARG A 15 -9.47 10.12 7.95
N LEU A 16 -8.98 9.08 7.30
CA LEU A 16 -7.62 9.10 6.74
C LEU A 16 -7.49 10.20 5.68
N PRO A 17 -6.27 10.77 5.51
CA PRO A 17 -6.01 11.73 4.45
C PRO A 17 -6.39 11.16 3.08
N ASN A 18 -6.90 12.03 2.22
CA ASN A 18 -7.09 11.67 0.82
C ASN A 18 -5.71 11.37 0.20
N TYR A 19 -5.62 10.32 -0.60
CA TYR A 19 -4.42 10.01 -1.37
C TYR A 19 -4.76 9.58 -2.78
N HIS A 20 -3.74 9.58 -3.64
CA HIS A 20 -3.83 9.13 -5.02
C HIS A 20 -2.70 8.15 -5.31
N ARG A 21 -3.02 7.03 -5.97
CA ARG A 21 -2.07 6.00 -6.37
C ARG A 21 -2.26 5.67 -7.84
N LEU A 22 -1.15 5.51 -8.55
CA LEU A 22 -1.13 5.02 -9.92
C LEU A 22 -0.38 3.69 -9.98
N ASP A 23 -1.01 2.68 -10.56
CA ASP A 23 -0.44 1.36 -10.80
C ASP A 23 -0.45 1.09 -12.31
N ILE A 24 0.63 0.51 -12.85
CA ILE A 24 0.75 0.21 -14.28
C ILE A 24 1.02 -1.28 -14.46
N ASN A 25 0.34 -1.90 -15.43
CA ASN A 25 0.57 -3.29 -15.80
C ASN A 25 0.66 -3.45 -17.32
N LEU A 26 1.59 -4.28 -17.77
CA LEU A 26 1.79 -4.67 -19.16
C LEU A 26 1.66 -6.19 -19.29
N THR A 27 0.74 -6.64 -20.16
CA THR A 27 0.58 -8.05 -20.49
C THR A 27 1.19 -8.34 -21.85
N LEU A 28 2.12 -9.28 -21.90
CA LEU A 28 2.72 -9.82 -23.11
C LEU A 28 2.22 -11.26 -23.31
N THR A 29 1.35 -11.45 -24.29
CA THR A 29 0.85 -12.76 -24.71
C THR A 29 1.47 -13.13 -26.06
N PRO A 30 2.48 -14.03 -26.10
CA PRO A 30 3.06 -14.48 -27.35
C PRO A 30 2.01 -15.19 -28.23
N LYS A 31 2.05 -14.96 -29.55
CA LYS A 31 1.16 -15.67 -30.48
C LYS A 31 1.41 -17.17 -30.42
N ASN A 32 0.35 -17.95 -30.20
CA ASN A 32 0.41 -19.40 -30.18
C ASN A 32 0.54 -19.97 -31.61
N ARG A 33 1.78 -20.18 -32.08
CA ARG A 33 2.09 -20.74 -33.41
C ARG A 33 2.14 -22.27 -33.38
N GLY A 34 1.04 -22.92 -32.99
CA GLY A 34 0.92 -24.38 -32.94
C GLY A 34 1.61 -25.04 -31.73
N ARG A 35 1.84 -24.28 -30.65
CA ARG A 35 2.36 -24.83 -29.39
C ARG A 35 1.17 -25.32 -28.56
N LYS A 36 1.33 -26.46 -27.87
CA LYS A 36 0.31 -26.97 -26.94
C LYS A 36 0.10 -26.07 -25.73
N ILE A 37 1.12 -25.27 -25.39
CA ILE A 37 1.13 -24.42 -24.20
C ILE A 37 0.91 -22.97 -24.60
N GLU A 38 -0.10 -22.35 -24.02
CA GLU A 38 -0.31 -20.90 -24.05
C GLU A 38 0.38 -20.28 -22.85
N SER A 39 1.09 -19.17 -23.05
CA SER A 39 1.73 -18.45 -21.94
C SER A 39 1.49 -16.96 -22.03
N SER A 40 1.62 -16.28 -20.89
CA SER A 40 1.51 -14.83 -20.80
C SER A 40 2.43 -14.32 -19.71
N TRP A 41 3.12 -13.24 -20.00
CA TRP A 41 3.94 -12.50 -19.04
C TRP A 41 3.16 -11.25 -18.63
N ILE A 42 3.14 -10.96 -17.34
CA ILE A 42 2.56 -9.74 -16.80
C ILE A 42 3.66 -9.04 -16.03
N PHE A 43 3.97 -7.81 -16.43
CA PHE A 43 4.89 -6.93 -15.75
C PHE A 43 4.08 -5.83 -15.08
N GLY A 44 4.32 -5.59 -13.80
CA GLY A 44 3.58 -4.60 -13.02
C GLY A 44 4.49 -3.68 -12.23
N VAL A 45 4.02 -2.46 -11.99
CA VAL A 45 4.60 -1.53 -11.02
C VAL A 45 3.47 -0.95 -10.18
N TYR A 46 3.49 -1.27 -8.89
CA TYR A 46 2.57 -0.74 -7.89
C TYR A 46 3.09 0.56 -7.31
N ASN A 47 2.20 1.52 -7.05
CA ASN A 47 2.50 2.82 -6.45
C ASN A 47 3.64 3.54 -7.18
N LEU A 48 3.44 3.85 -8.46
CA LEU A 48 4.43 4.51 -9.32
C LEU A 48 4.95 5.83 -8.75
N TYR A 49 4.16 6.49 -7.88
CA TYR A 49 4.54 7.75 -7.24
C TYR A 49 5.46 7.58 -6.03
N ASP A 50 5.69 6.34 -5.59
CA ASP A 50 6.45 5.98 -4.39
C ASP A 50 6.02 6.77 -3.15
N ARG A 51 4.70 7.02 -3.03
CA ARG A 51 4.14 7.79 -1.92
C ARG A 51 3.78 6.88 -0.75
N ASP A 52 4.14 7.30 0.45
CA ASP A 52 3.67 6.72 1.70
C ASP A 52 2.21 7.08 1.94
N ASN A 53 1.30 6.30 1.38
CA ASN A 53 -0.14 6.48 1.54
C ASN A 53 -0.60 5.88 2.88
N ALA A 54 -1.31 6.67 3.69
CA ALA A 54 -1.80 6.23 4.99
C ALA A 54 -2.81 5.09 4.86
N SER A 55 -2.43 3.89 5.29
CA SER A 55 -3.35 2.76 5.46
C SER A 55 -4.00 2.78 6.84
N SER A 56 -3.29 3.27 7.84
CA SER A 56 -3.82 3.50 9.19
C SER A 56 -3.01 4.59 9.89
N ILE A 57 -3.62 5.21 10.89
CA ILE A 57 -2.95 6.14 11.80
C ILE A 57 -3.20 5.63 13.21
N ILE A 58 -2.12 5.39 13.96
CA ILE A 58 -2.18 4.90 15.33
C ILE A 58 -1.63 5.99 16.25
N PHE A 59 -2.38 6.30 17.30
CA PHE A 59 -1.91 7.21 18.34
C PHE A 59 -1.23 6.40 19.44
N ARG A 60 0.05 6.70 19.70
CA ARG A 60 0.82 6.06 20.77
C ARG A 60 1.63 7.09 21.54
N ARG A 61 2.09 6.72 22.73
CA ARG A 61 3.13 7.48 23.43
C ARG A 61 4.47 6.94 22.99
N ASN A 62 5.37 7.84 22.63
CA ASN A 62 6.76 7.53 22.37
C ASN A 62 7.46 7.23 23.72
N ASN A 63 8.10 6.08 23.84
CA ASN A 63 8.69 5.64 25.11
C ASN A 63 9.97 6.42 25.47
N GLU A 64 10.66 7.00 24.50
CA GLU A 64 11.91 7.74 24.72
C GLU A 64 11.62 9.22 25.03
N THR A 65 10.76 9.85 24.24
CA THR A 65 10.45 11.28 24.41
C THR A 65 9.29 11.54 25.36
N LEU A 66 8.55 10.49 25.75
CA LEU A 66 7.32 10.53 26.56
C LEU A 66 6.18 11.37 25.94
N LYS A 67 6.33 11.80 24.69
CA LYS A 67 5.33 12.58 23.95
C LYS A 67 4.32 11.67 23.26
N ASN A 68 3.09 12.15 23.11
CA ASN A 68 2.10 11.48 22.26
C ASN A 68 2.42 11.76 20.79
N GLU A 69 2.36 10.73 19.96
CA GLU A 69 2.62 10.80 18.52
C GLU A 69 1.51 10.10 17.72
N ALA A 70 1.28 10.58 16.51
CA ALA A 70 0.43 9.94 15.52
C ALA A 70 1.33 9.25 14.50
N VAL A 71 1.29 7.92 14.47
CA VAL A 71 2.11 7.10 13.58
C VAL A 71 1.27 6.68 12.39
N GLN A 72 1.66 7.15 11.22
CA GLN A 72 1.12 6.69 9.96
C GLN A 72 1.77 5.36 9.58
N ILE A 73 0.95 4.37 9.22
CA ILE A 73 1.42 3.11 8.64
C ILE A 73 1.02 3.10 7.17
N SER A 74 2.02 2.85 6.31
CA SER A 74 1.87 2.64 4.87
C SER A 74 2.22 1.19 4.55
N ILE A 75 1.47 0.54 3.64
CA ILE A 75 1.70 -0.88 3.34
C ILE A 75 2.95 -1.06 2.48
N PHE A 76 3.02 -0.39 1.31
CA PHE A 76 4.15 -0.48 0.38
C PHE A 76 4.43 0.84 -0.34
N GLY A 77 5.72 1.13 -0.57
CA GLY A 77 6.20 2.10 -1.55
C GLY A 77 6.08 1.55 -2.98
N ILE A 78 6.99 1.92 -3.87
CA ILE A 78 7.05 1.37 -5.22
C ILE A 78 7.41 -0.13 -5.18
N VAL A 79 6.60 -0.95 -5.84
CA VAL A 79 6.83 -2.40 -5.92
C VAL A 79 6.81 -2.88 -7.36
N PRO A 80 7.94 -3.33 -7.93
CA PRO A 80 7.96 -3.99 -9.23
C PRO A 80 7.46 -5.44 -9.10
N SER A 81 6.78 -5.94 -10.12
CA SER A 81 6.30 -7.32 -10.17
C SER A 81 6.44 -7.94 -11.56
N VAL A 82 6.67 -9.25 -11.57
CA VAL A 82 6.67 -10.08 -12.77
C VAL A 82 5.86 -11.35 -12.48
N THR A 83 4.92 -11.67 -13.33
CA THR A 83 4.11 -12.90 -13.25
C THR A 83 4.18 -13.64 -14.57
N TYR A 84 4.37 -14.94 -14.50
CA TYR A 84 4.33 -15.83 -15.66
C TYR A 84 3.16 -16.80 -15.52
N ASN A 85 2.22 -16.70 -16.44
CA ASN A 85 1.07 -17.60 -16.54
C ASN A 85 1.30 -18.58 -17.69
N PHE A 86 0.92 -19.83 -17.48
CA PHE A 86 0.93 -20.85 -18.52
C PHE A 86 -0.32 -21.74 -18.41
N LYS A 87 -0.82 -22.17 -19.55
CA LYS A 87 -1.95 -23.08 -19.70
C LYS A 87 -1.55 -24.18 -20.68
N PHE A 88 -1.82 -25.43 -20.31
CA PHE A 88 -1.49 -26.63 -21.08
C PHE A 88 -2.69 -27.18 -21.85
#